data_AF-R9SMK4-F1
#
_entry.id   AF-R9SMK4-F1
#
_cell.length_a   1.000
_cell.length_b   1.000
_cell.length_c   1.000
_cell.angle_alpha   90.00
_cell.angle_beta   90.00
_cell.angle_gamma   90.00
#
_symmetry.space_group_name_H-M   'P 1'
#
loop_
_entity.id
_entity.type
_entity.pdbx_description
1 polymer ?
#
loop_
_entity_poly.entity_id
_entity_poly.type
_entity_poly.pdbx_seq_one_letter_code
_entity_poly.pdbx_strand_id
1 'polypeptide(L)' 'MNEDDYEMRVPNGVGERMLAEAFEKFDVELKQSEYGPKLIGSKEELEKAQKFLYDEIEKRLKEIEEGSKPK' A
#
# COMPACT_ATOMS: atom_id res chain seq x y z
N MET A 1 -3.86 -21.18 4.29
CA MET A 1 -3.68 -20.02 5.16
C MET A 1 -2.79 -20.52 6.27
N ASN A 2 -1.51 -20.16 6.22
CA ASN A 2 -0.58 -20.59 7.25
C ASN A 2 -0.98 -19.87 8.55
N GLU A 3 -0.69 -20.48 9.70
CA GLU A 3 -1.00 -19.90 11.02
C GLU A 3 -0.25 -18.57 11.30
N ASP A 4 0.61 -18.13 10.37
CA ASP A 4 1.47 -16.94 10.44
C ASP A 4 1.13 -15.82 9.44
N ASP A 5 0.05 -15.95 8.66
CA ASP A 5 -0.37 -14.92 7.71
C ASP A 5 -1.13 -13.80 8.44
N TYR A 6 -0.58 -12.58 8.40
CA TYR A 6 -1.20 -11.41 9.00
C TYR A 6 -2.07 -10.69 7.97
N GLU A 7 -3.00 -9.85 8.45
CA GLU A 7 -3.83 -9.00 7.59
C GLU A 7 -3.52 -7.52 7.85
N MET A 8 -3.41 -6.74 6.78
CA MET A 8 -3.32 -5.28 6.83
C MET A 8 -4.43 -4.65 5.97
N ARG A 9 -5.10 -3.61 6.47
CA ARG A 9 -6.03 -2.82 5.64
C ARG A 9 -5.25 -1.93 4.69
N VAL A 10 -5.69 -1.84 3.43
CA VAL A 10 -5.12 -0.91 2.47
C VAL A 10 -5.50 0.53 2.86
N PRO A 11 -4.54 1.46 3.04
CA PRO A 11 -4.84 2.85 3.34
C PRO A 11 -5.63 3.56 2.23
N ASN A 12 -6.45 4.53 2.62
CA ASN A 12 -7.13 5.41 1.66
C ASN A 12 -6.11 6.18 0.82
N GLY A 13 -6.43 6.41 -0.46
CA GLY A 13 -5.54 7.09 -1.40
C GLY A 13 -4.55 6.15 -2.12
N VAL A 14 -4.45 4.90 -1.70
CA VAL A 14 -3.76 3.85 -2.45
C VAL A 14 -4.59 3.48 -3.68
N GLY A 15 -4.02 3.69 -4.87
CA GLY A 15 -4.65 3.32 -6.14
C GLY A 15 -4.19 1.95 -6.66
N GLU A 16 -4.88 1.45 -7.70
CA GLU A 16 -4.59 0.15 -8.32
C GLU A 16 -3.12 0.02 -8.76
N ARG A 17 -2.53 1.08 -9.32
CA ARG A 17 -1.12 1.07 -9.72
C ARG A 17 -0.17 0.85 -8.54
N MET A 18 -0.41 1.50 -7.41
CA MET A 18 0.45 1.32 -6.22
C MET A 18 0.34 -0.11 -5.66
N LEU A 19 -0.87 -0.69 -5.72
CA LEU A 19 -1.08 -2.09 -5.34
C LEU A 19 -0.36 -3.04 -6.28
N ALA A 20 -0.45 -2.82 -7.60
CA ALA A 20 0.29 -3.61 -8.58
C ALA A 20 1.81 -3.58 -8.31
N GLU A 21 2.39 -2.41 -8.08
CA GLU A 21 3.80 -2.28 -7.74
C GLU A 21 4.15 -2.95 -6.40
N ALA A 22 3.23 -2.95 -5.43
CA ALA A 22 3.43 -3.66 -4.16
C ALA A 22 3.43 -5.19 -4.35
N PHE A 23 2.54 -5.74 -5.18
CA PHE A 23 2.51 -7.18 -5.50
C PHE A 23 3.72 -7.65 -6.30
N GLU A 24 4.31 -6.77 -7.12
CA GLU A 24 5.54 -7.08 -7.85
C GLU A 24 6.78 -7.08 -6.93
N LYS A 25 6.76 -6.27 -5.87
CA LYS A 25 7.94 -6.04 -5.00
C LYS A 25 7.93 -6.87 -3.72
N PHE A 26 6.75 -7.28 -3.25
CA PHE A 26 6.56 -7.92 -1.95
C PHE A 26 5.68 -9.16 -2.09
N ASP A 27 5.94 -10.16 -1.25
CA ASP A 27 5.14 -11.39 -1.19
C ASP A 27 3.86 -11.15 -0.36
N VAL A 28 2.90 -10.47 -0.98
CA VAL A 28 1.61 -10.12 -0.37
C VAL A 28 0.46 -10.37 -1.36
N GLU A 29 -0.69 -10.78 -0.84
CA GLU A 29 -1.89 -11.07 -1.62
C GLU A 29 -3.03 -10.09 -1.30
N LEU A 30 -3.93 -9.87 -2.26
CA LEU A 30 -5.12 -9.04 -2.07
C LEU A 30 -6.32 -9.90 -1.66
N LYS A 31 -6.93 -9.56 -0.52
CA LYS A 31 -8.23 -10.09 -0.10
C LYS A 31 -9.28 -8.99 -0.11
N GLN A 32 -10.36 -9.22 -0.83
CA GLN A 32 -11.53 -8.34 -0.77
C GLN A 32 -12.30 -8.60 0.53
N SER A 33 -12.65 -7.54 1.26
CA SER A 33 -13.50 -7.63 2.46
C SER A 33 -14.65 -6.63 2.38
N GLU A 34 -15.66 -6.80 3.25
CA GLU A 34 -16.81 -5.88 3.33
C GLU A 34 -16.42 -4.43 3.62
N TYR A 35 -15.25 -4.22 4.24
CA TYR A 35 -14.72 -2.91 4.61
C TYR A 35 -13.63 -2.41 3.64
N GLY A 36 -13.50 -3.04 2.47
CA GLY A 36 -12.52 -2.72 1.45
C GLY A 36 -11.38 -3.74 1.36
N PRO A 37 -10.39 -3.47 0.49
CA PRO A 37 -9.27 -4.38 0.25
C PRO A 37 -8.35 -4.51 1.47
N LYS A 38 -7.83 -5.72 1.66
CA LYS A 38 -6.81 -6.06 2.64
C LYS A 38 -5.64 -6.74 1.95
N LEU A 39 -4.44 -6.50 2.46
CA LEU A 39 -3.25 -7.26 2.12
C LEU A 39 -3.04 -8.38 3.13
N ILE A 40 -2.61 -9.54 2.63
CA ILE A 40 -2.26 -10.72 3.43
C ILE A 40 -0.85 -11.13 3.09
N GLY A 41 -0.07 -11.50 4.12
CA GLY A 41 1.28 -12.03 3.95
C GLY A 41 1.97 -12.17 5.29
N SER A 42 3.28 -12.43 5.24
CA SER A 42 4.09 -12.41 6.45
C SER A 42 4.13 -11.00 7.04
N LYS A 43 4.34 -10.90 8.37
CA LYS A 43 4.47 -9.61 9.05
C LYS A 43 5.54 -8.71 8.41
N GLU A 44 6.68 -9.28 8.07
CA GLU A 44 7.80 -8.55 7.48
C GLU A 44 7.44 -7.99 6.10
N GLU A 45 6.79 -8.78 5.25
CA GLU A 45 6.38 -8.34 3.91
C GLU A 45 5.28 -7.28 3.98
N LEU A 46 4.36 -7.39 4.93
CA LEU A 46 3.33 -6.38 5.18
C LEU A 46 3.91 -5.06 5.69
N GLU A 47 4.93 -5.09 6.56
CA GLU A 47 5.62 -3.88 7.02
C GLU A 47 6.37 -3.19 5.86
N LYS A 48 7.02 -3.96 4.99
CA LYS A 48 7.66 -3.44 3.76
C LYS A 48 6.64 -2.82 2.81
N ALA A 49 5.53 -3.52 2.55
CA ALA A 49 4.45 -3.03 1.71
C ALA A 49 3.80 -1.77 2.29
N GLN A 50 3.57 -1.72 3.61
CA GLN A 50 3.04 -0.54 4.29
C GLN A 50 3.95 0.68 4.08
N LYS A 51 5.25 0.51 4.32
CA LYS A 51 6.22 1.60 4.15
C LYS A 51 6.26 2.08 2.70
N PHE A 52 6.28 1.17 1.73
CA PHE A 52 6.25 1.52 0.32
C PHE A 52 5.01 2.35 -0.05
N LEU A 53 3.82 1.90 0.36
CA LEU A 53 2.57 2.62 0.08
C LEU A 53 2.54 4.00 0.73
N TYR A 54 3.07 4.13 1.95
CA TYR A 54 3.22 5.42 2.62
C TYR A 54 4.14 6.36 1.85
N ASP A 55 5.33 5.88 1.47
CA ASP A 55 6.34 6.67 0.74
C ASP A 55 5.78 7.16 -0.62
N GLU A 56 5.01 6.32 -1.34
CA GLU A 56 4.37 6.70 -2.60
C GLU A 56 3.26 7.76 -2.42
N ILE A 57 2.45 7.65 -1.36
CA ILE A 57 1.46 8.68 -1.04
C ILE A 57 2.16 10.00 -0.69
N GLU A 58 3.19 9.94 0.16
CA GLU A 58 3.95 11.13 0.58
C GLU A 58 4.59 11.83 -0.63
N LYS A 59 5.18 11.06 -1.55
CA LYS A 59 5.74 11.59 -2.79
C LYS A 59 4.69 12.32 -3.62
N ARG A 60 3.52 11.73 -3.81
CA ARG A 60 2.42 12.38 -4.57
C ARG A 60 1.92 13.65 -3.89
N LEU A 61 1.86 13.67 -2.56
CA LEU A 61 1.49 14.87 -1.80
C LEU A 61 2.51 16.00 -2.05
N LYS A 62 3.81 15.70 -1.97
CA LYS A 62 4.89 16.66 -2.24
C LYS A 62 4.81 17.22 -3.67
N GLU A 63 4.59 16.35 -4.66
CA GLU A 63 4.43 16.78 -6.07
C GLU A 63 3.26 17.75 -6.25
N ILE A 64 2.15 17.53 -5.55
CA ILE A 64 0.99 18.44 -5.57
C ILE A 64 1.32 19.76 -4.88
N GLU A 65 1.97 19.75 -3.73
CA GLU A 65 2.37 20.95 -3.00
C GLU A 65 3.34 21.82 -3.81
N GLU A 66 4.33 21.19 -4.45
CA GLU A 66 5.31 21.87 -5.30
C GLU A 66 4.69 22.40 -6.60
N GLY A 67 3.79 21.61 -7.22
CA GLY A 67 3.04 22.03 -8.41
C GLY A 67 2.01 23.14 -8.14
N SER A 68 1.60 23.32 -6.88
CA SER A 68 0.63 24.33 -6.46
C SER A 68 1.27 25.65 -5.99
N LYS A 69 2.61 25.74 -5.91
CA LYS A 69 3.29 27.01 -5.63
C LYS A 69 3.11 27.94 -6.84
N PRO A 70 2.49 29.13 -6.68
CA PRO A 70 2.46 30.12 -7.75
C PRO A 70 3.92 30.48 -8.12
N LYS A 71 4.21 30.50 -9.43
CA LYS A 71 5.47 31.01 -9.97
C LYS A 71 5.64 32.49 -9.65
#